data_AF-A0A1F2SWP2-F1
#
_entry.id   AF-A0A1F2SWP2-F1
#
_cell.length_a   1.000
_cell.length_b   1.000
_cell.length_c   1.000
_cell.angle_alpha   90.00
_cell.angle_beta   90.00
_cell.angle_gamma   90.00
#
_symmetry.space_group_name_H-M   'P 1'
#
loop_
_entity.id
_entity.type
_entity.pdbx_description
1 polymer ?
#
loop_
_entity_poly.entity_id
_entity_poly.type
_entity_poly.pdbx_seq_one_letter_code
_entity_poly.pdbx_strand_id
1 'polypeptide(L)'
;MRAFASSTATGTTRFDTGYQDIEYPHIQRRQVIKPSEASVKVVDVKSTPNVKVGYVVGVGDQVPPAIEQLGAKVTFIDQDELAWGDLSKYDVVMTGVRAYERRADLRAYNRRLLDYAERGGTVIVQYNKMEFNQAQYGPHPARVSGNRVSDEHAPVNVLLPNHPVFNYPNKIGLATWTNWTQERGLYFLGEKDPRYVDLVSMVDSFRDNPGEKLGSLVEGKVGKGRWIYVGLGLWRQLPAGTDGAYQLLANLLSLPKTLP
;
A
#
# COMPACT_ATOMS: atom_id res chain seq x y z
N MET A 1 11.58 -3.27 23.19
CA MET A 1 12.93 -2.87 23.64
C MET A 1 12.81 -1.49 24.28
N ARG A 2 13.37 -1.27 25.48
CA ARG A 2 13.39 0.06 26.11
C ARG A 2 14.71 0.76 25.79
N ALA A 3 14.64 2.00 25.34
CA ALA A 3 15.78 2.85 25.05
C ALA A 3 15.89 3.93 26.12
N PHE A 4 17.10 4.39 26.38
CA PHE A 4 17.32 5.57 27.21
C PHE A 4 18.40 6.45 26.58
N ALA A 5 18.25 7.76 26.72
CA ALA A 5 19.29 8.71 26.37
C ALA A 5 20.09 9.09 27.62
N SER A 6 21.39 9.33 27.43
CA SER A 6 22.29 9.88 28.45
C SER A 6 23.26 10.83 27.77
N SER A 7 23.55 11.97 28.38
CA SER A 7 24.53 12.94 27.91
C SER A 7 25.65 13.11 28.93
N THR A 8 26.88 13.34 28.46
CA THR A 8 28.01 13.72 29.33
C THR A 8 27.72 15.01 30.10
N ALA A 9 26.90 15.90 29.54
CA ALA A 9 26.45 17.13 30.22
C ALA A 9 25.43 16.87 31.35
N THR A 10 24.80 15.70 31.39
CA THR A 10 23.78 15.33 32.39
C THR A 10 24.27 14.26 33.37
N GLY A 11 25.57 13.95 33.37
CA GLY A 11 26.15 12.94 34.26
C GLY A 11 25.57 11.54 34.03
N THR A 12 25.08 10.90 35.10
CA THR A 12 24.52 9.54 35.08
C THR A 12 23.01 9.49 34.84
N THR A 13 22.35 10.64 34.66
CA THR A 13 20.90 10.72 34.46
C THR A 13 20.51 10.03 33.16
N ARG A 14 19.57 9.09 33.26
CA ARG A 14 18.96 8.39 32.12
C ARG A 14 17.58 8.96 31.84
N PHE A 15 17.32 9.23 30.58
CA PHE A 15 16.01 9.68 30.11
C PHE A 15 15.36 8.54 29.34
N ASP A 16 14.35 7.92 29.95
CA ASP A 16 13.56 6.80 29.43
C ASP A 16 12.19 7.23 28.90
N THR A 17 11.96 8.54 28.82
CA THR A 17 10.78 9.17 28.21
C THR A 17 11.20 10.28 27.25
N GLY A 18 10.44 10.43 26.18
CA GLY A 18 10.49 11.58 25.28
C GLY A 18 9.14 12.29 25.27
N TYR A 19 9.03 13.36 24.50
CA TYR A 19 7.75 14.03 24.30
C TYR A 19 7.55 14.38 22.82
N GLN A 20 6.29 14.35 22.40
CA GLN A 20 5.86 14.93 21.13
C GLN A 20 5.12 16.23 21.42
N ASP A 21 5.60 17.34 20.87
CA ASP A 21 4.85 18.58 20.88
C ASP A 21 3.66 18.47 19.91
N ILE A 22 2.47 18.78 20.42
CA ILE A 22 1.27 19.00 19.63
C ILE A 22 1.00 20.50 19.69
N GLU A 23 1.36 21.19 18.60
CA GLU A 23 1.22 22.63 18.46
C GLU A 23 0.67 22.93 17.07
N TYR A 24 -0.53 23.52 17.03
CA TYR A 24 -1.15 24.04 15.81
C TYR A 24 -1.66 25.45 16.08
N PRO A 25 -1.82 26.30 15.06
CA PRO A 25 -2.23 27.70 15.25
C PRO A 25 -3.54 27.90 16.04
N HIS A 26 -4.39 26.89 16.11
CA HIS A 26 -5.71 26.95 16.75
C HIS A 26 -5.79 26.18 18.09
N ILE A 27 -4.68 25.65 18.61
CA ILE A 27 -4.63 25.00 19.94
C ILE A 27 -3.42 25.46 20.75
N GLN A 28 -3.50 25.36 22.07
CA GLN A 28 -2.33 25.56 22.93
C GLN A 28 -1.35 24.39 22.79
N ARG A 29 -0.04 24.69 22.79
CA ARG A 29 1.02 23.69 22.80
C ARG A 29 0.81 22.71 23.95
N ARG A 30 0.81 21.41 23.64
CA ARG A 30 0.78 20.33 24.62
C ARG A 30 1.90 19.35 24.35
N GLN A 31 2.50 18.83 25.42
CA GLN A 31 3.49 17.76 25.35
C GLN A 31 2.81 16.43 25.63
N VAL A 32 2.86 15.51 24.67
CA VAL A 32 2.50 14.12 24.91
C VAL A 32 3.76 13.36 25.27
N ILE A 33 3.92 13.07 26.56
CA ILE A 33 5.02 12.26 27.08
C ILE A 33 4.83 10.82 26.60
N LYS A 34 5.88 10.23 26.04
CA LYS A 34 5.89 8.85 25.57
C LYS A 34 7.09 8.13 26.17
N PRO A 35 6.95 6.87 26.61
CA PRO A 35 8.10 6.07 26.97
C PRO A 35 9.02 5.88 25.76
N SER A 36 10.32 5.91 26.00
CA SER A 36 11.36 5.63 25.00
C SER A 36 11.39 4.12 24.75
N GLU A 37 10.44 3.63 23.95
CA GLU A 37 10.30 2.22 23.61
C GLU A 37 10.41 2.02 22.09
N ALA A 38 11.20 1.04 21.69
CA ALA A 38 11.29 0.54 20.32
C ALA A 38 10.70 -0.86 20.25
N SER A 39 9.72 -1.07 19.37
CA SER A 39 9.24 -2.41 19.06
C SER A 39 10.09 -3.00 17.93
N VAL A 40 10.56 -4.23 18.12
CA VAL A 40 11.23 -4.99 17.06
C VAL A 40 10.38 -6.23 16.84
N LYS A 41 9.90 -6.39 15.61
CA LYS A 41 9.15 -7.58 15.20
C LYS A 41 9.93 -8.29 14.10
N VAL A 42 10.21 -9.57 14.32
CA VAL A 42 10.81 -10.42 13.28
C VAL A 42 9.68 -10.96 12.44
N VAL A 43 9.63 -10.56 11.17
CA VAL A 43 8.67 -11.06 10.20
C VAL A 43 9.40 -11.97 9.23
N ASP A 44 9.02 -13.25 9.17
CA ASP A 44 9.54 -14.18 8.16
C ASP A 44 8.89 -13.87 6.80
N VAL A 45 9.61 -13.09 5.99
CA VAL A 45 9.16 -12.65 4.67
C VAL A 45 10.28 -12.85 3.66
N LYS A 46 9.96 -13.54 2.59
CA LYS A 46 10.81 -13.63 1.39
C LYS A 46 10.49 -12.45 0.49
N SER A 47 11.51 -11.87 -0.13
CA SER A 47 11.37 -10.83 -1.14
C SER A 47 12.29 -11.12 -2.31
N THR A 48 11.93 -10.64 -3.50
CA THR A 48 12.88 -10.58 -4.62
C THR A 48 13.95 -9.53 -4.27
N PRO A 49 15.24 -9.90 -4.25
CA PRO A 49 16.27 -8.96 -3.83
C PRO A 49 16.42 -7.82 -4.84
N ASN A 50 16.74 -6.62 -4.34
CA ASN A 50 17.07 -5.43 -5.14
C ASN A 50 15.97 -4.93 -6.09
N VAL A 51 14.69 -5.23 -5.85
CA VAL A 51 13.58 -4.65 -6.61
C VAL A 51 13.67 -3.12 -6.57
N LYS A 52 13.67 -2.46 -7.73
CA LYS A 52 13.62 -1.00 -7.84
C LYS A 52 12.19 -0.54 -7.92
N VAL A 53 11.72 0.18 -6.90
CA VAL A 53 10.37 0.70 -6.81
C VAL A 53 10.36 2.20 -7.06
N GLY A 54 9.74 2.61 -8.17
CA GLY A 54 9.41 4.00 -8.42
C GLY A 54 8.15 4.38 -7.63
N TYR A 55 8.22 5.37 -6.74
CA TYR A 55 7.14 5.67 -5.81
C TYR A 55 6.56 7.08 -6.00
N VAL A 56 5.28 7.18 -6.33
CA VAL A 56 4.58 8.47 -6.42
C VAL A 56 3.89 8.75 -5.09
N VAL A 57 4.47 9.64 -4.28
CA VAL A 57 4.00 9.93 -2.92
C VAL A 57 2.55 10.40 -2.86
N GLY A 58 1.77 9.81 -1.96
CA GLY A 58 0.40 10.18 -1.62
C GLY A 58 0.29 10.95 -0.29
N VAL A 59 -0.86 10.85 0.38
CA VAL A 59 -1.17 11.58 1.62
C VAL A 59 -1.05 10.70 2.85
N GLY A 60 -0.24 11.14 3.83
CA GLY A 60 -0.12 10.43 5.11
C GLY A 60 0.47 9.02 4.95
N ASP A 61 1.36 8.88 3.96
CA ASP A 61 1.83 7.59 3.48
C ASP A 61 3.00 7.07 4.32
N GLN A 62 2.92 5.81 4.74
CA GLN A 62 3.95 5.10 5.51
C GLN A 62 4.30 3.74 4.86
N VAL A 63 3.95 3.54 3.59
CA VAL A 63 4.29 2.33 2.84
C VAL A 63 5.77 2.31 2.40
N PRO A 64 6.42 3.42 1.96
CA PRO A 64 7.81 3.38 1.51
C PRO A 64 8.81 2.79 2.52
N PRO A 65 8.78 3.13 3.82
CA PRO A 65 9.68 2.51 4.80
C PRO A 65 9.50 0.99 4.89
N ALA A 66 8.28 0.48 4.73
CA ALA A 66 8.02 -0.95 4.73
C ALA A 66 8.58 -1.65 3.47
N ILE A 67 8.54 -0.98 2.32
CA ILE A 67 9.18 -1.45 1.08
C ILE A 67 10.70 -1.55 1.29
N GLU A 68 11.32 -0.55 1.90
CA GLU A 68 12.77 -0.55 2.19
C GLU A 68 13.16 -1.64 3.20
N GLN A 69 12.34 -1.89 4.22
CA GLN A 69 12.55 -2.98 5.18
C GLN A 69 12.50 -4.37 4.53
N LEU A 70 11.79 -4.52 3.41
CA LEU A 70 11.78 -5.73 2.59
C LEU A 70 13.03 -5.87 1.69
N GLY A 71 13.97 -4.92 1.74
CA GLY A 71 15.21 -4.93 0.97
C GLY A 71 15.07 -4.41 -0.46
N ALA A 72 13.93 -3.81 -0.82
CA ALA A 72 13.75 -3.13 -2.09
C ALA A 72 14.31 -1.70 -2.05
N LYS A 73 14.66 -1.16 -3.21
CA LYS A 73 15.17 0.21 -3.37
C LYS A 73 14.04 1.12 -3.81
N VAL A 74 13.63 2.02 -2.93
CA VAL A 74 12.61 3.03 -3.26
C VAL A 74 13.28 4.25 -3.89
N THR A 75 12.69 4.77 -4.96
CA THR A 75 13.03 6.06 -5.53
C THR A 75 11.75 6.85 -5.74
N PHE A 76 11.66 8.02 -5.13
CA PHE A 76 10.49 8.88 -5.29
C PHE A 76 10.44 9.47 -6.70
N ILE A 77 9.28 9.39 -7.32
CA ILE A 77 9.01 9.97 -8.63
C ILE A 77 8.36 11.34 -8.40
N ASP A 78 9.12 12.38 -8.73
CA ASP A 78 8.66 13.77 -8.71
C ASP A 78 7.90 14.14 -9.99
N GLN A 79 7.58 15.42 -10.15
CA GLN A 79 6.85 15.92 -11.30
C GLN A 79 7.65 15.79 -12.61
N ASP A 80 8.95 16.05 -12.58
CA ASP A 80 9.78 16.05 -13.80
C ASP A 80 10.03 14.62 -14.28
N GLU A 81 10.27 13.69 -13.36
CA GLU A 81 10.36 12.27 -13.68
C GLU A 81 9.01 11.73 -14.19
N LEU A 82 7.89 12.15 -13.59
CA LEU A 82 6.56 11.81 -14.11
C LEU A 82 6.32 12.37 -15.51
N ALA A 83 6.77 13.59 -15.82
CA ALA A 83 6.53 14.22 -17.11
C ALA A 83 7.46 13.69 -18.22
N TRP A 84 8.75 13.54 -17.90
CA TRP A 84 9.81 13.33 -18.91
C TRP A 84 10.78 12.18 -18.59
N GLY A 85 10.83 11.71 -17.34
CA GLY A 85 11.80 10.71 -16.88
C GLY A 85 11.61 9.30 -17.45
N ASP A 86 12.64 8.47 -17.40
CA ASP A 86 12.58 7.09 -17.87
C ASP A 86 12.04 6.15 -16.77
N LEU A 87 10.74 5.83 -16.84
CA LEU A 87 10.09 4.92 -15.90
C LEU A 87 10.53 3.45 -16.06
N SER A 88 11.17 3.08 -17.18
CA SER A 88 11.60 1.69 -17.43
C SER A 88 12.76 1.23 -16.55
N LYS A 89 13.42 2.17 -15.86
CA LYS A 89 14.46 1.89 -14.86
C LYS A 89 13.92 1.23 -13.59
N TYR A 90 12.60 1.27 -13.38
CA TYR A 90 11.91 0.65 -12.24
C TYR A 90 11.37 -0.73 -12.62
N ASP A 91 11.43 -1.67 -11.68
CA ASP A 91 10.76 -2.97 -11.82
C ASP A 91 9.25 -2.84 -11.55
N VAL A 92 8.89 -1.94 -10.63
CA VAL A 92 7.52 -1.65 -10.20
C VAL A 92 7.36 -0.14 -10.01
N VAL A 93 6.25 0.42 -10.48
CA VAL A 93 5.83 1.78 -10.13
C VAL A 93 4.62 1.69 -9.20
N MET A 94 4.72 2.28 -8.01
CA MET A 94 3.65 2.27 -7.01
C MET A 94 3.18 3.70 -6.72
N THR A 95 1.87 3.92 -6.75
CA THR A 95 1.30 5.17 -6.24
C THR A 95 0.96 5.04 -4.76
N GLY A 96 1.17 6.12 -4.02
CA GLY A 96 0.82 6.23 -2.62
C GLY A 96 -0.68 6.35 -2.37
N VAL A 97 -1.01 6.27 -1.09
CA VAL A 97 -2.38 6.42 -0.55
C VAL A 97 -2.97 7.76 -1.00
N ARG A 98 -4.12 7.72 -1.69
CA ARG A 98 -4.83 8.92 -2.19
C ARG A 98 -3.96 9.81 -3.08
N ALA A 99 -2.97 9.26 -3.79
CA ALA A 99 -2.08 10.05 -4.65
C ALA A 99 -2.89 10.86 -5.68
N TYR A 100 -3.93 10.28 -6.30
CA TYR A 100 -4.75 10.97 -7.30
C TYR A 100 -5.59 12.12 -6.73
N GLU A 101 -5.75 12.24 -5.41
CA GLU A 101 -6.41 13.40 -4.80
C GLU A 101 -5.50 14.63 -4.80
N ARG A 102 -4.23 14.46 -4.42
CA ARG A 102 -3.32 15.61 -4.16
C ARG A 102 -2.33 15.88 -5.27
N ARG A 103 -1.99 14.89 -6.10
CA ARG A 103 -0.97 15.00 -7.16
C ARG A 103 -1.63 15.36 -8.50
N ALA A 104 -1.70 16.66 -8.78
CA ALA A 104 -2.20 17.16 -10.07
C ALA A 104 -1.31 16.74 -11.24
N ASP A 105 0.00 16.68 -11.02
CA ASP A 105 1.00 16.14 -11.93
C ASP A 105 0.77 14.65 -12.24
N LEU A 106 0.47 13.82 -11.22
CA LEU A 106 0.11 12.41 -11.45
C LEU A 106 -1.15 12.30 -12.34
N ARG A 107 -2.18 13.11 -12.07
CA ARG A 107 -3.39 13.11 -12.91
C ARG A 107 -3.07 13.52 -14.35
N ALA A 108 -2.28 14.57 -14.53
CA ALA A 108 -1.90 15.08 -15.85
C ALA A 108 -1.07 14.07 -16.66
N TYR A 109 -0.12 13.37 -16.01
CA TYR A 109 0.82 12.46 -16.65
C TYR A 109 0.48 10.97 -16.48
N ASN A 110 -0.72 10.63 -16.00
CA ASN A 110 -1.12 9.25 -15.74
C ASN A 110 -0.93 8.31 -16.94
N ARG A 111 -1.10 8.84 -18.17
CA ARG A 111 -0.90 8.04 -19.39
C ARG A 111 0.49 7.39 -19.43
N ARG A 112 1.52 8.05 -18.87
CA ARG A 112 2.89 7.49 -18.83
C ARG A 112 3.01 6.26 -17.93
N LEU A 113 2.23 6.17 -16.85
CA LEU A 113 2.15 4.96 -16.03
C LEU A 113 1.49 3.83 -16.82
N LEU A 114 0.42 4.13 -17.57
CA LEU A 114 -0.24 3.15 -18.42
C LEU A 114 0.66 2.66 -19.56
N ASP A 115 1.39 3.56 -20.22
CA ASP A 115 2.36 3.19 -21.26
C ASP A 115 3.51 2.34 -20.70
N TYR A 116 3.98 2.65 -19.49
CA TYR A 116 4.95 1.82 -18.77
C TYR A 116 4.41 0.42 -18.51
N ALA A 117 3.16 0.30 -18.03
CA ALA A 117 2.52 -0.99 -17.82
C ALA A 117 2.33 -1.75 -19.14
N GLU A 118 1.87 -1.08 -20.19
CA GLU A 118 1.65 -1.65 -21.52
C GLU A 118 2.94 -2.28 -22.11
N ARG A 119 4.10 -1.70 -21.81
CA ARG A 119 5.43 -2.19 -22.23
C ARG A 119 5.99 -3.32 -21.36
N GLY A 120 5.27 -3.80 -20.35
CA GLY A 120 5.70 -4.89 -19.48
C GLY A 120 5.97 -4.50 -18.03
N GLY A 121 5.76 -3.23 -17.68
CA GLY A 121 5.86 -2.77 -16.31
C GLY A 121 4.72 -3.25 -15.41
N THR A 122 4.95 -3.25 -14.11
CA THR A 122 3.92 -3.45 -13.08
C THR A 122 3.59 -2.12 -12.43
N VAL A 123 2.34 -1.67 -12.55
CA VAL A 123 1.83 -0.50 -11.83
C VAL A 123 0.95 -0.95 -10.68
N ILE A 124 1.25 -0.51 -9.46
CA ILE A 124 0.41 -0.75 -8.29
C ILE A 124 -0.21 0.58 -7.85
N VAL A 125 -1.52 0.66 -7.91
CA VAL A 125 -2.29 1.81 -7.44
C VAL A 125 -2.86 1.47 -6.07
N GLN A 126 -2.29 2.08 -5.04
CA GLN A 126 -2.89 1.99 -3.70
C GLN A 126 -4.20 2.77 -3.65
N TYR A 127 -4.99 2.43 -2.64
CA TYR A 127 -6.21 3.10 -2.20
C TYR A 127 -6.35 4.57 -2.61
N ASN A 128 -7.49 4.88 -3.23
CA ASN A 128 -7.94 6.24 -3.48
C ASN A 128 -9.39 6.45 -3.04
N LYS A 129 -9.79 7.71 -2.97
CA LYS A 129 -11.19 8.13 -2.78
C LYS A 129 -11.80 8.58 -4.10
N MET A 130 -12.98 9.20 -4.05
CA MET A 130 -13.82 9.54 -5.20
C MET A 130 -13.15 10.47 -6.23
N GLU A 131 -12.07 11.18 -5.86
CA GLU A 131 -11.25 11.97 -6.79
C GLU A 131 -10.64 11.10 -7.90
N PHE A 132 -10.42 9.81 -7.63
CA PHE A 132 -10.02 8.84 -8.65
C PHE A 132 -11.05 8.70 -9.78
N ASN A 133 -12.32 9.00 -9.52
CA ASN A 133 -13.40 8.89 -10.51
C ASN A 133 -13.52 10.12 -11.43
N GLN A 134 -12.65 11.13 -11.27
CA GLN A 134 -12.68 12.34 -12.11
C GLN A 134 -12.17 12.10 -13.53
N ALA A 135 -11.42 11.01 -13.75
CA ALA A 135 -10.96 10.57 -15.06
C ALA A 135 -10.70 9.05 -15.03
N GLN A 136 -10.36 8.49 -16.18
CA GLN A 136 -9.95 7.09 -16.27
C GLN A 136 -8.45 6.96 -15.99
N TYR A 137 -8.11 6.60 -14.74
CA TYR A 137 -6.70 6.40 -14.36
C TYR A 137 -6.20 4.95 -14.52
N GLY A 138 -7.12 3.98 -14.57
CA GLY A 138 -6.80 2.60 -14.89
C GLY A 138 -6.72 2.34 -16.40
N PRO A 139 -6.17 1.19 -16.83
CA PRO A 139 -6.05 0.84 -18.26
C PRO A 139 -7.41 0.66 -18.95
N HIS A 140 -8.44 0.25 -18.20
CA HIS A 140 -9.81 0.05 -18.67
C HIS A 140 -10.80 0.84 -17.78
N PRO A 141 -12.05 1.10 -18.23
CA PRO A 141 -13.03 1.83 -17.42
C PRO A 141 -13.22 1.20 -16.04
N ALA A 142 -13.02 1.99 -14.98
CA ALA A 142 -13.26 1.57 -13.61
C ALA A 142 -13.47 2.78 -12.70
N ARG A 143 -14.22 2.57 -11.62
CA ARG A 143 -14.53 3.57 -10.60
C ARG A 143 -14.34 2.98 -9.21
N VAL A 144 -13.75 3.76 -8.31
CA VAL A 144 -13.82 3.43 -6.88
C VAL A 144 -15.22 3.70 -6.37
N SER A 145 -15.69 2.88 -5.43
CA SER A 145 -17.01 3.01 -4.82
C SER A 145 -16.89 3.34 -3.32
N GLY A 146 -18.03 3.40 -2.63
CA GLY A 146 -18.08 3.50 -1.17
C GLY A 146 -17.87 2.16 -0.45
N ASN A 147 -17.73 1.06 -1.20
CA ASN A 147 -17.58 -0.29 -0.64
C ASN A 147 -16.36 -0.37 0.26
N ARG A 148 -16.53 -1.07 1.36
CA ARG A 148 -15.53 -1.27 2.41
C ARG A 148 -15.80 -2.55 3.16
N VAL A 149 -14.79 -3.01 3.87
CA VAL A 149 -14.92 -4.02 4.93
C VAL A 149 -14.23 -3.47 6.15
N SER A 150 -15.04 -3.09 7.13
CA SER A 150 -14.60 -2.37 8.33
C SER A 150 -14.23 -3.35 9.45
N ASP A 151 -14.80 -4.55 9.47
CA ASP A 151 -14.36 -5.60 10.38
C ASP A 151 -12.97 -6.14 9.98
N GLU A 152 -11.96 -5.88 10.81
CA GLU A 152 -10.60 -6.37 10.63
C GLU A 152 -10.47 -7.90 10.73
N HIS A 153 -11.45 -8.58 11.34
CA HIS A 153 -11.51 -10.02 11.48
C HIS A 153 -12.29 -10.71 10.36
N ALA A 154 -12.92 -9.95 9.46
CA ALA A 154 -13.67 -10.50 8.34
C ALA A 154 -12.83 -11.51 7.55
N PRO A 155 -13.33 -12.74 7.31
CA PRO A 155 -12.62 -13.74 6.52
C PRO A 155 -12.37 -13.25 5.10
N VAL A 156 -11.16 -13.50 4.60
CA VAL A 156 -10.80 -13.18 3.21
C VAL A 156 -10.91 -14.44 2.36
N ASN A 157 -11.82 -14.41 1.39
CA ASN A 157 -11.97 -15.46 0.41
C ASN A 157 -11.05 -15.19 -0.79
N VAL A 158 -10.14 -16.11 -1.08
CA VAL A 158 -9.21 -15.99 -2.21
C VAL A 158 -9.88 -16.57 -3.45
N LEU A 159 -10.17 -15.71 -4.43
CA LEU A 159 -10.93 -16.07 -5.62
C LEU A 159 -10.07 -16.81 -6.66
N LEU A 160 -8.79 -16.46 -6.74
CA LEU A 160 -7.83 -17.07 -7.65
C LEU A 160 -6.64 -17.65 -6.88
N PRO A 161 -6.78 -18.81 -6.24
CA PRO A 161 -5.76 -19.37 -5.34
C PRO A 161 -4.42 -19.66 -6.01
N ASN A 162 -4.41 -19.86 -7.33
CA ASN A 162 -3.17 -20.08 -8.11
C ASN A 162 -2.50 -18.79 -8.59
N HIS A 163 -3.07 -17.61 -8.31
CA HIS A 163 -2.49 -16.34 -8.74
C HIS A 163 -1.11 -16.14 -8.07
N PRO A 164 -0.08 -15.64 -8.81
CA PRO A 164 1.26 -15.48 -8.25
C PRO A 164 1.32 -14.59 -7.00
N VAL A 165 0.42 -13.61 -6.88
CA VAL A 165 0.34 -12.74 -5.69
C VAL A 165 0.11 -13.53 -4.40
N PHE A 166 -0.46 -14.74 -4.48
CA PHE A 166 -0.71 -15.59 -3.32
C PHE A 166 0.32 -16.69 -3.12
N ASN A 167 1.27 -16.86 -4.05
CA ASN A 167 2.16 -18.03 -4.04
C ASN A 167 3.64 -17.69 -4.23
N TYR A 168 4.00 -16.44 -4.57
CA TYR A 168 5.38 -16.06 -4.82
C TYR A 168 5.73 -14.65 -4.34
N PRO A 169 6.87 -14.47 -3.63
CA PRO A 169 7.76 -15.52 -3.10
C PRO A 169 7.22 -16.16 -1.80
N ASN A 170 6.18 -15.59 -1.20
CA ASN A 170 5.53 -16.11 0.00
C ASN A 170 4.22 -16.82 -0.35
N LYS A 171 3.89 -17.86 0.40
CA LYS A 171 2.56 -18.48 0.34
C LYS A 171 1.60 -17.70 1.23
N ILE A 172 0.58 -17.12 0.62
CA ILE A 172 -0.50 -16.40 1.30
C ILE A 172 -1.58 -17.41 1.70
N GLY A 173 -1.97 -17.36 2.96
CA GLY A 173 -2.99 -18.25 3.53
C GLY A 173 -3.78 -17.57 4.62
N LEU A 174 -4.56 -18.34 5.37
CA LEU A 174 -5.41 -17.80 6.46
C LEU A 174 -4.62 -16.96 7.46
N ALA A 175 -3.38 -17.37 7.79
CA ALA A 175 -2.51 -16.67 8.72
C ALA A 175 -2.17 -15.23 8.27
N THR A 176 -2.09 -14.98 6.96
CA THR A 176 -1.81 -13.65 6.38
C THR A 176 -2.88 -12.62 6.77
N TRP A 177 -4.10 -13.09 7.06
CA TRP A 177 -5.24 -12.26 7.37
C TRP A 177 -5.46 -12.09 8.89
N THR A 178 -4.58 -12.64 9.74
CA THR A 178 -4.68 -12.49 11.20
C THR A 178 -4.00 -11.19 11.68
N ASN A 179 -4.43 -10.67 12.83
CA ASN A 179 -3.85 -9.47 13.46
C ASN A 179 -3.85 -8.22 12.57
N TRP A 180 -4.81 -8.14 11.64
CA TRP A 180 -5.11 -6.88 10.98
C TRP A 180 -5.74 -5.94 11.99
N THR A 181 -5.48 -4.65 11.83
CA THR A 181 -5.93 -3.59 12.73
C THR A 181 -6.93 -2.72 12.01
N GLN A 182 -7.97 -2.30 12.72
CA GLN A 182 -8.97 -1.32 12.31
C GLN A 182 -9.92 -1.73 11.18
N GLU A 183 -9.43 -2.22 10.03
CA GLU A 183 -10.26 -2.56 8.87
C GLU A 183 -9.50 -3.44 7.86
N ARG A 184 -10.23 -4.16 7.00
CA ARG A 184 -9.66 -4.86 5.84
C ARG A 184 -9.36 -3.92 4.68
N GLY A 185 -10.20 -2.92 4.48
CA GLY A 185 -9.96 -1.94 3.44
C GLY A 185 -11.20 -1.13 3.10
N LEU A 186 -10.97 -0.08 2.32
CA LEU A 186 -11.97 0.93 2.03
C LEU A 186 -11.89 1.34 0.56
N TYR A 187 -12.99 1.90 0.05
CA TYR A 187 -13.12 2.46 -1.30
C TYR A 187 -12.60 1.51 -2.38
N PHE A 188 -13.23 0.33 -2.41
CA PHE A 188 -12.90 -0.72 -3.36
C PHE A 188 -13.18 -0.31 -4.81
N LEU A 189 -12.46 -0.91 -5.76
CA LEU A 189 -12.72 -0.75 -7.18
C LEU A 189 -14.05 -1.44 -7.52
N GLY A 190 -15.10 -0.63 -7.59
CA GLY A 190 -16.49 -1.08 -7.70
C GLY A 190 -16.86 -1.40 -9.14
N GLU A 191 -17.58 -0.48 -9.78
CA GLU A 191 -17.92 -0.57 -11.20
C GLU A 191 -16.63 -0.62 -12.02
N LYS A 192 -16.43 -1.70 -12.78
CA LYS A 192 -15.21 -1.92 -13.55
C LYS A 192 -15.46 -2.83 -14.74
N ASP A 193 -14.67 -2.60 -15.79
CA ASP A 193 -14.65 -3.38 -17.02
C ASP A 193 -14.35 -4.87 -16.74
N PRO A 194 -14.96 -5.83 -17.46
CA PRO A 194 -14.72 -7.27 -17.28
C PRO A 194 -13.27 -7.74 -17.45
N ARG A 195 -12.39 -6.92 -18.05
CA ARG A 195 -10.94 -7.20 -18.14
C ARG A 195 -10.23 -7.08 -16.79
N TYR A 196 -10.87 -6.47 -15.80
CA TYR A 196 -10.40 -6.50 -14.43
C TYR A 196 -10.82 -7.78 -13.73
N VAL A 197 -9.90 -8.32 -12.93
CA VAL A 197 -10.06 -9.58 -12.22
C VAL A 197 -9.91 -9.32 -10.72
N ASP A 198 -10.97 -9.57 -9.96
CA ASP A 198 -10.93 -9.55 -8.51
C ASP A 198 -10.15 -10.77 -7.97
N LEU A 199 -9.21 -10.52 -7.07
CA LEU A 199 -8.35 -11.59 -6.52
C LEU A 199 -8.85 -12.09 -5.16
N VAL A 200 -9.60 -11.27 -4.43
CA VAL A 200 -10.22 -11.64 -3.16
C VAL A 200 -11.64 -11.08 -3.05
N SER A 201 -12.47 -11.74 -2.26
CA SER A 201 -13.75 -11.24 -1.79
C SER A 201 -13.86 -11.34 -0.27
N MET A 202 -14.73 -10.52 0.31
CA MET A 202 -14.96 -10.48 1.75
C MET A 202 -16.43 -10.13 2.01
N VAL A 203 -16.98 -10.60 3.14
CA VAL A 203 -18.28 -10.14 3.65
C VAL A 203 -18.00 -9.42 4.96
N ASP A 204 -18.47 -8.19 5.08
CA ASP A 204 -18.37 -7.45 6.34
C ASP A 204 -19.36 -8.05 7.36
N SER A 205 -18.95 -8.19 8.62
CA SER A 205 -19.81 -8.77 9.66
C SER A 205 -20.88 -7.79 10.14
N PHE A 206 -20.71 -6.48 9.87
CA PHE A 206 -21.67 -5.46 10.25
C PHE A 206 -22.96 -5.56 9.42
N ARG A 207 -24.11 -5.67 10.12
CA ARG A 207 -25.45 -5.82 9.53
C ARG A 207 -25.80 -4.74 8.49
N ASP A 208 -25.34 -3.52 8.72
CA ASP A 208 -25.64 -2.36 7.86
C ASP A 208 -24.69 -2.23 6.66
N ASN A 209 -23.73 -3.16 6.51
CA ASN A 209 -22.88 -3.28 5.32
C ASN A 209 -23.02 -4.66 4.66
N PRO A 210 -24.25 -5.09 4.30
CA PRO A 210 -24.52 -6.46 3.89
C PRO A 210 -23.93 -6.80 2.52
N GLY A 211 -23.70 -8.08 2.28
CA GLY A 211 -23.35 -8.64 0.97
C GLY A 211 -21.84 -8.69 0.69
N GLU A 212 -21.47 -9.56 -0.24
CA GLU A 212 -20.09 -9.74 -0.66
C GLU A 212 -19.49 -8.47 -1.27
N LYS A 213 -18.24 -8.20 -0.91
CA LYS A 213 -17.45 -7.06 -1.38
C LYS A 213 -16.29 -7.59 -2.21
N LEU A 214 -16.30 -7.16 -3.48
CA LEU A 214 -15.21 -7.28 -4.43
C LEU A 214 -14.48 -5.93 -4.56
N GLY A 215 -13.35 -5.90 -5.26
CA GLY A 215 -12.65 -4.67 -5.62
C GLY A 215 -11.52 -4.25 -4.66
N SER A 216 -11.23 -5.03 -3.63
CA SER A 216 -10.21 -4.71 -2.63
C SER A 216 -8.80 -5.07 -3.09
N LEU A 217 -8.66 -6.07 -3.96
CA LEU A 217 -7.43 -6.41 -4.66
C LEU A 217 -7.79 -6.86 -6.08
N VAL A 218 -7.41 -6.05 -7.07
CA VAL A 218 -7.85 -6.24 -8.47
C VAL A 218 -6.67 -6.15 -9.40
N GLU A 219 -6.55 -7.10 -10.34
CA GLU A 219 -5.59 -7.04 -11.44
C GLU A 219 -6.30 -6.70 -12.75
N GLY A 220 -5.73 -5.77 -13.52
CA GLY A 220 -6.05 -5.55 -14.93
C GLY A 220 -4.79 -5.77 -15.77
N LYS A 221 -4.82 -6.76 -16.66
CA LYS A 221 -3.73 -6.95 -17.64
C LYS A 221 -3.77 -5.85 -18.69
N VAL A 222 -2.60 -5.34 -19.06
CA VAL A 222 -2.45 -4.26 -20.04
C VAL A 222 -1.17 -4.47 -20.84
N GLY A 223 -1.31 -4.64 -22.16
CA GLY A 223 -0.20 -4.98 -23.04
C GLY A 223 0.58 -6.19 -22.50
N LYS A 224 1.89 -6.01 -22.29
CA LYS A 224 2.79 -7.04 -21.75
C LYS A 224 2.91 -6.99 -20.23
N GLY A 225 2.29 -6.04 -19.55
CA GLY A 225 2.41 -5.81 -18.12
C GLY A 225 1.06 -5.89 -17.41
N ARG A 226 1.01 -5.25 -16.25
CA ARG A 226 -0.14 -5.32 -15.36
C ARG A 226 -0.34 -4.03 -14.58
N TRP A 227 -1.60 -3.78 -14.26
CA TRP A 227 -2.04 -2.73 -13.38
C TRP A 227 -2.83 -3.34 -12.24
N ILE A 228 -2.51 -3.01 -11.00
CA ILE A 228 -3.11 -3.62 -9.80
C ILE A 228 -3.68 -2.53 -8.91
N TYR A 229 -4.96 -2.62 -8.58
CA TYR A 229 -5.56 -1.79 -7.54
C TYR A 229 -5.50 -2.50 -6.18
N VAL A 230 -5.01 -1.79 -5.18
CA VAL A 230 -4.92 -2.27 -3.79
C VAL A 230 -5.77 -1.37 -2.90
N GLY A 231 -7.05 -1.74 -2.73
CA GLY A 231 -7.98 -1.14 -1.77
C GLY A 231 -7.90 -1.75 -0.37
N LEU A 232 -7.11 -2.80 -0.19
CA LEU A 232 -6.75 -3.36 1.12
C LEU A 232 -5.98 -2.34 1.94
N GLY A 233 -6.25 -2.29 3.25
CA GLY A 233 -5.70 -1.32 4.21
C GLY A 233 -4.20 -1.42 4.52
N LEU A 234 -3.34 -1.77 3.56
CA LEU A 234 -1.91 -2.00 3.76
C LEU A 234 -1.21 -0.81 4.43
N TRP A 235 -1.60 0.42 4.12
CA TRP A 235 -1.02 1.62 4.73
C TRP A 235 -1.27 1.74 6.24
N ARG A 236 -2.26 1.01 6.79
CA ARG A 236 -2.44 0.86 8.25
C ARG A 236 -1.71 -0.36 8.79
N GLN A 237 -1.75 -1.45 8.04
CA GLN A 237 -1.18 -2.73 8.49
C GLN A 237 0.35 -2.73 8.53
N LEU A 238 1.01 -2.03 7.59
CA LEU A 238 2.46 -1.98 7.52
C LEU A 238 3.06 -1.21 8.71
N PRO A 239 2.56 -0.01 9.09
CA PRO A 239 2.98 0.65 10.33
C PRO A 239 2.61 -0.12 11.60
N ALA A 240 1.50 -0.86 11.58
CA ALA A 240 1.10 -1.72 12.69
C ALA A 240 2.00 -2.97 12.84
N GLY A 241 2.86 -3.26 11.87
CA GLY A 241 3.73 -4.45 11.88
C GLY A 241 2.96 -5.75 11.65
N THR A 242 1.89 -5.74 10.86
CA THR A 242 1.11 -6.95 10.55
C THR A 242 1.87 -7.84 9.56
N ASP A 243 2.22 -9.06 9.98
CA ASP A 243 3.13 -9.94 9.23
C ASP A 243 2.62 -10.26 7.82
N GLY A 244 1.33 -10.60 7.73
CA GLY A 244 0.70 -10.90 6.46
C GLY A 244 0.64 -9.73 5.48
N ALA A 245 0.62 -8.49 5.98
CA ALA A 245 0.69 -7.31 5.13
C ALA A 245 2.07 -7.16 4.47
N TYR A 246 3.15 -7.46 5.21
CA TYR A 246 4.51 -7.49 4.65
C TYR A 246 4.68 -8.64 3.64
N GLN A 247 4.14 -9.83 3.92
CA GLN A 247 4.15 -10.94 2.96
C GLN A 247 3.40 -10.59 1.66
N LEU A 248 2.22 -9.99 1.77
CA LEU A 248 1.43 -9.59 0.61
C LEU A 248 2.12 -8.47 -0.17
N LEU A 249 2.68 -7.47 0.51
CA LEU A 249 3.46 -6.41 -0.12
C LEU A 249 4.69 -6.98 -0.86
N ALA A 250 5.44 -7.88 -0.23
CA ALA A 250 6.60 -8.52 -0.85
C ALA A 250 6.22 -9.30 -2.11
N ASN A 251 5.08 -10.02 -2.08
CA ASN A 251 4.54 -10.71 -3.25
C ASN A 251 4.14 -9.76 -4.37
N LEU A 252 3.44 -8.67 -4.04
CA LEU A 252 3.05 -7.63 -5.00
C LEU A 252 4.27 -7.02 -5.71
N LEU A 253 5.32 -6.71 -4.96
CA LEU A 253 6.57 -6.17 -5.50
C LEU A 253 7.39 -7.19 -6.31
N SER A 254 7.15 -8.49 -6.08
CA SER A 254 7.89 -9.59 -6.68
C SER A 254 7.13 -10.28 -7.81
N LEU A 255 5.99 -9.74 -8.25
CA LEU A 255 5.19 -10.39 -9.29
C LEU A 255 6.04 -10.62 -10.54
N PRO A 256 6.03 -11.85 -11.09
CA PRO A 256 6.82 -12.15 -12.28
C PRO A 256 6.34 -11.26 -13.43
N LYS A 257 7.28 -10.86 -14.29
CA LYS A 257 6.92 -10.20 -15.55
C LYS A 257 5.95 -11.10 -16.29
N THR A 258 4.85 -10.53 -16.76
CA THR A 258 3.85 -11.25 -17.56
C THR A 258 4.58 -11.84 -18.76
N LEU A 259 4.50 -13.16 -18.93
CA LEU A 259 5.09 -13.82 -20.08
C LEU A 259 4.43 -13.27 -21.36
N PRO A 260 5.21 -13.00 -22.43
CA PRO A 260 4.69 -12.50 -23.69
C PRO A 260 3.70 -13.46 -24.36
#